data_AF-A0A4R5ECG0-F1
#
_entry.id   AF-A0A4R5ECG0-F1
#
_cell.length_a   1.000
_cell.length_b   1.000
_cell.length_c   1.000
_cell.angle_alpha   90.00
_cell.angle_beta   90.00
_cell.angle_gamma   90.00
#
_symmetry.space_group_name_H-M   'P 1'
#
loop_
_entity.id
_entity.type
_entity.pdbx_description
1 polymer ?
#
loop_
_entity_poly.entity_id
_entity_poly.type
_entity_poly.pdbx_seq_one_letter_code
_entity_poly.pdbx_strand_id
1 'polypeptide(L)' 'MSREELAALPTTTTIETAARALGLGRTRAYQLARENRFPCKVIRIGTSYRVVTADLRHLMSSNDDP' A
#
# COMPACT_ATOMS: atom_id res chain seq x y z
N MET A 1 1.40 1.53 -13.19
CA MET A 1 0.12 1.37 -12.49
C MET A 1 -0.69 2.62 -12.80
N SER A 2 -1.74 2.49 -13.62
CA SER A 2 -2.61 3.61 -13.98
C SER A 2 -3.69 3.83 -12.92
N ARG A 3 -4.31 5.02 -12.85
CA ARG A 3 -5.40 5.35 -11.90
C ARG A 3 -6.56 4.33 -11.96
N GLU A 4 -6.85 3.81 -13.14
CA GLU A 4 -7.91 2.83 -13.38
C GLU A 4 -7.59 1.46 -12.77
N GLU A 5 -6.31 1.05 -12.81
CA GLU A 5 -5.83 -0.18 -12.17
C GLU A 5 -5.92 -0.08 -10.64
N LEU A 6 -5.73 1.12 -10.07
CA LEU A 6 -5.91 1.37 -8.63
C LEU A 6 -7.37 1.26 -8.19
N ALA A 7 -8.32 1.65 -9.03
CA ALA A 7 -9.76 1.52 -8.77
C ALA A 7 -10.26 0.08 -8.93
N ALA A 8 -9.58 -0.73 -9.75
CA ALA A 8 -9.86 -2.15 -9.96
C ALA A 8 -9.21 -3.08 -8.93
N LEU A 9 -8.29 -2.56 -8.08
CA LEU A 9 -7.69 -3.36 -7.01
C LEU A 9 -8.78 -3.77 -5.99
N PRO A 10 -8.77 -5.02 -5.52
CA PRO A 10 -9.58 -5.39 -4.37
C PRO A 10 -9.20 -4.49 -3.18
N THR A 11 -10.09 -4.35 -2.20
CA THR A 11 -9.95 -3.45 -1.03
C THR A 11 -8.61 -3.59 -0.27
N THR A 12 -7.86 -4.66 -0.53
CA THR A 12 -6.51 -4.92 0.00
C THR A 12 -5.57 -5.47 -1.07
N THR A 13 -4.33 -5.00 -1.13
CA THR A 13 -3.22 -5.53 -1.93
C THR A 13 -2.12 -6.16 -1.05
N THR A 14 -1.07 -6.74 -1.62
CA THR A 14 0.07 -7.26 -0.84
C THR A 14 1.02 -6.13 -0.44
N ILE A 15 1.76 -6.33 0.63
CA ILE A 15 2.79 -5.37 1.05
C ILE A 15 3.85 -5.12 -0.02
N GLU A 16 4.17 -6.12 -0.83
CA GLU A 16 5.13 -5.98 -1.92
C GLU A 16 4.62 -5.06 -3.03
N THR A 17 3.35 -5.22 -3.41
CA THR A 17 2.70 -4.35 -4.40
C THR A 17 2.63 -2.92 -3.88
N ALA A 18 2.25 -2.73 -2.62
CA ALA A 18 2.21 -1.41 -2.00
C ALA A 18 3.61 -0.78 -1.87
N ALA A 19 4.62 -1.57 -1.50
CA ALA A 19 6.00 -1.12 -1.43
C ALA A 19 6.51 -0.64 -2.78
N ARG A 20 6.26 -1.40 -3.85
CA ARG A 20 6.61 -1.02 -5.21
C ARG A 20 5.92 0.28 -5.64
N ALA A 21 4.64 0.43 -5.31
CA ALA A 21 3.88 1.66 -5.60
C ALA A 21 4.44 2.89 -4.87
N LEU A 22 5.03 2.69 -3.69
CA LEU A 22 5.64 3.75 -2.87
C LEU A 22 7.15 3.93 -3.10
N GLY A 23 7.77 3.17 -4.02
CA GLY A 23 9.22 3.18 -4.23
C GLY A 23 10.04 2.61 -3.06
N LEU A 24 9.41 1.84 -2.16
CA LEU A 24 10.06 1.19 -1.03
C LEU A 24 10.61 -0.19 -1.42
N GLY A 25 11.83 -0.50 -0.99
CA GLY A 25 12.39 -1.84 -1.09
C GLY A 25 11.62 -2.85 -0.22
N ARG A 26 11.55 -4.12 -0.64
CA ARG A 26 10.85 -5.20 0.07
C ARG A 26 11.20 -5.25 1.55
N THR A 27 12.49 -5.25 1.87
CA THR A 27 12.98 -5.33 3.26
C THR A 27 12.48 -4.18 4.13
N ARG A 28 12.55 -2.94 3.61
CA ARG A 28 12.08 -1.73 4.32
C ARG A 28 10.57 -1.78 4.54
N ALA A 29 9.83 -2.24 3.53
CA ALA A 29 8.38 -2.38 3.64
C ALA A 29 7.98 -3.38 4.72
N TYR A 30 8.57 -4.58 4.74
CA TYR A 30 8.29 -5.58 5.77
C TYR A 30 8.69 -5.12 7.18
N GLN A 31 9.81 -4.39 7.33
CA GLN A 31 10.18 -3.78 8.61
C GLN A 31 9.10 -2.79 9.08
N LEU A 32 8.73 -1.85 8.22
CA LEU A 32 7.71 -0.85 8.52
C LEU A 32 6.35 -1.48 8.83
N ALA A 33 5.95 -2.54 8.14
CA ALA A 33 4.70 -3.25 8.47
C ALA A 33 4.76 -4.01 9.79
N ARG A 34 5.90 -4.62 10.13
CA ARG A 34 6.10 -5.24 11.45
C ARG A 34 6.04 -4.21 12.57
N GLU A 35 6.54 -3.01 12.31
CA GLU A 35 6.53 -1.88 13.25
C GLU A 35 5.20 -1.11 13.24
N ASN A 36 4.22 -1.48 12.41
CA ASN A 36 2.99 -0.69 12.16
C ASN A 36 3.27 0.77 11.77
N ARG A 37 4.43 1.01 11.14
CA ARG A 37 4.93 2.30 10.65
C ARG A 37 4.81 2.44 9.13
N PHE A 38 4.22 1.44 8.46
CA PHE A 38 3.97 1.53 7.03
C PHE A 38 2.99 2.68 6.77
N PRO A 39 3.22 3.50 5.73
CA PRO A 39 2.39 4.68 5.47
C PRO A 39 0.93 4.33 5.18
N CYS A 40 0.65 3.08 4.79
CA CYS A 40 -0.69 2.56 4.60
C CYS A 40 -1.11 1.55 5.67
N LYS A 41 -2.41 1.47 5.92
CA LYS A 41 -2.98 0.50 6.87
C LYS A 41 -2.66 -0.94 6.44
N VAL A 42 -1.93 -1.66 7.29
CA VAL A 42 -1.56 -3.06 7.07
C VAL A 42 -2.39 -3.96 7.99
N ILE A 43 -2.99 -5.00 7.41
CA ILE A 43 -3.74 -6.04 8.07
C ILE A 43 -2.92 -7.33 7.94
N ARG A 44 -2.60 -7.95 9.07
CA ARG A 44 -1.94 -9.26 9.08
C ARG A 44 -2.99 -10.36 9.14
N ILE A 45 -2.99 -11.23 8.14
CA ILE A 45 -3.87 -12.41 8.06
C ILE A 45 -2.98 -13.65 8.10
N GLY A 46 -2.86 -14.25 9.28
CA GLY A 46 -1.93 -15.35 9.55
C GLY A 46 -0.47 -14.95 9.31
N THR A 47 0.15 -15.54 8.28
CA THR A 47 1.53 -15.25 7.84
C THR A 47 1.63 -14.19 6.75
N SER A 48 0.50 -13.74 6.21
CA SER A 48 0.46 -12.80 5.07
C SER A 48 0.12 -11.38 5.52
N TYR A 49 0.76 -10.40 4.88
CA TYR A 49 0.47 -8.97 5.07
C TYR A 49 -0.34 -8.41 3.91
N ARG A 50 -1.47 -7.78 4.24
CA ARG A 50 -2.38 -7.13 3.31
C ARG A 50 -2.42 -5.63 3.59
N VAL A 51 -2.17 -4.82 2.59
CA VAL A 51 -2.21 -3.35 2.67
C VAL A 51 -3.52 -2.86 2.10
N VAL A 52 -4.22 -1.98 2.82
CA VAL A 52 -5.45 -1.35 2.35
C VAL A 52 -5.10 -0.33 1.25
N THR A 53 -5.59 -0.58 0.04
CA THR A 53 -5.33 0.22 -1.18
C THR A 53 -6.01 1.59 -1.16
N ALA A 54 -7.09 1.74 -0.38
CA ALA A 54 -7.77 3.01 -0.22
C ALA A 54 -6.87 4.11 0.36
N ASP A 55 -6.00 3.74 1.30
CA ASP A 55 -5.04 4.66 1.92
C ASP A 55 -3.91 5.02 0.94
N LEU A 56 -3.46 4.04 0.15
CA LEU A 56 -2.46 4.22 -0.89
C LEU A 56 -2.95 5.20 -1.98
N ARG A 57 -4.22 5.09 -2.38
CA ARG A 57 -4.88 6.04 -3.30
C ARG A 57 -4.99 7.44 -2.70
N HIS A 58 -5.24 7.55 -1.41
CA HIS A 58 -5.34 8.84 -0.73
C HIS A 58 -3.97 9.54 -0.67
N LEU A 59 -2.91 8.81 -0.34
CA LEU A 59 -1.52 9.32 -0.32
C LEU A 59 -1.02 9.73 -1.71
N MET A 60 -1.47 9.06 -2.78
CA MET A 60 -1.15 9.42 -4.17
C MET A 60 -1.99 10.57 -4.71
N SER A 61 -3.08 10.97 -4.05
CA SER A 61 -3.98 12.04 -4.52
C SER A 61 -3.54 13.45 -4.11
N SER A 62 -2.41 13.62 -3.43
CA SER A 62 -1.82 14.94 -3.10
C SER A 62 -1.25 15.73 -4.30
N ASN A 63 -1.70 15.44 -5.53
CA ASN A 63 -1.38 16.22 -6.74
C ASN A 63 -2.60 16.36 -7.68
N ASP A 64 -3.82 16.34 -7.14
CA ASP A 64 -5.04 16.65 -7.88
C ASP A 64 -5.81 17.70 -7.08
N ASP A 65 -5.19 18.88 -6.97
CA ASP A 65 -5.92 20.12 -6.73
C ASP A 65 -6.67 20.44 -8.04
N PRO A 66 -7.97 20.77 -8.02
CA PRO A 66 -8.72 21.14 -9.22
C PRO A 66 -8.17 22.40 -9.91
#